data_AF-A0A4Y6KTQ6-F1
#
_entry.id   AF-A0A4Y6KTQ6-F1
#
_cell.length_a   1.000
_cell.length_b   1.000
_cell.length_c   1.000
_cell.angle_alpha   90.00
_cell.angle_beta   90.00
_cell.angle_gamma   90.00
#
_symmetry.space_group_name_H-M   'P 1'
#
loop_
_entity.id
_entity.type
_entity.pdbx_description
1 polymer ?
#
loop_
_entity_poly.entity_id
_entity_poly.type
_entity_poly.pdbx_seq_one_letter_code
_entity_poly.pdbx_strand_id
1 'polypeptide(L)'
;MKGRIAVACALAAACTSTHDLGSGPSAMGGGVFHEVLRPGLHYIVIKSNVAPWTNQDAVAGQWREVAARVCQTAYRERRVEALVVEELRPMNVFFIRLPYLVSVHKGYALCDGAGLSDEEVDALIDAPR
;
A
#
# COMPACT_ATOMS: atom_id res chain seq x y z
N MET A 1 -45.01 -14.69 7.82
CA MET A 1 -44.07 -13.79 7.12
C MET A 1 -43.25 -13.07 8.18
N LYS A 2 -41.98 -13.45 8.38
CA LYS A 2 -41.06 -12.78 9.32
C LYS A 2 -39.98 -12.10 8.49
N GLY A 3 -40.02 -10.77 8.46
CA GLY A 3 -39.10 -9.93 7.70
C GLY A 3 -37.67 -10.15 8.18
N ARG A 4 -36.81 -10.58 7.27
CA ARG A 4 -35.37 -10.58 7.48
C ARG A 4 -34.89 -9.15 7.29
N ILE A 5 -34.55 -8.48 8.39
CA ILE A 5 -33.76 -7.24 8.34
C ILE A 5 -32.40 -7.66 7.80
N ALA A 6 -32.17 -7.39 6.52
CA ALA A 6 -30.86 -7.51 5.91
C ALA A 6 -29.99 -6.43 6.56
N VAL A 7 -29.18 -6.83 7.55
CA VAL A 7 -28.04 -6.05 8.01
C VAL A 7 -27.13 -5.94 6.79
N ALA A 8 -27.19 -4.80 6.12
CA ALA A 8 -26.21 -4.44 5.12
C ALA A 8 -24.86 -4.41 5.84
N CYS A 9 -24.07 -5.48 5.69
CA CYS A 9 -22.65 -5.45 5.95
C CYS A 9 -22.10 -4.34 5.08
N ALA A 10 -21.91 -3.16 5.68
CA ALA A 10 -20.99 -2.16 5.20
C ALA A 10 -19.61 -2.83 5.19
N LEU A 11 -19.32 -3.55 4.10
CA LEU A 11 -17.97 -3.80 3.67
C LEU A 11 -17.39 -2.39 3.48
N ALA A 12 -16.74 -1.90 4.54
CA ALA A 12 -15.85 -0.78 4.47
C ALA A 12 -14.79 -1.17 3.46
N ALA A 13 -15.07 -0.92 2.17
CA ALA A 13 -14.11 -0.91 1.11
C ALA A 13 -13.09 0.12 1.57
N ALA A 14 -12.02 -0.36 2.16
CA ALA A 14 -10.96 0.49 2.64
C ALA A 14 -10.40 1.20 1.41
N CYS A 15 -10.72 2.50 1.29
CA CYS A 15 -10.44 3.28 0.10
C CYS A 15 -8.94 3.48 -0.03
N THR A 16 -8.31 2.68 -0.87
CA THR A 16 -6.99 3.00 -1.40
C THR A 16 -7.13 3.74 -2.71
N SER A 17 -6.24 4.71 -2.94
CA SER A 17 -6.23 5.49 -4.17
C SER A 17 -5.32 4.81 -5.20
N THR A 18 -5.65 4.96 -6.48
CA THR A 18 -4.79 4.53 -7.60
C THR A 18 -3.92 5.67 -8.15
N HIS A 19 -3.95 6.85 -7.51
CA HIS A 19 -3.13 8.00 -7.87
C HIS A 19 -1.63 7.63 -7.93
N ASP A 20 -0.95 8.02 -8.99
CA ASP A 20 0.49 7.82 -9.12
C ASP A 20 1.26 8.81 -8.22
N LEU A 21 1.83 8.31 -7.13
CA LEU A 21 2.61 9.11 -6.19
C LEU A 21 3.93 9.63 -6.79
N GLY A 22 4.42 9.04 -7.89
CA GLY A 22 5.55 9.56 -8.64
C GLY A 22 5.24 10.88 -9.37
N SER A 23 3.96 11.15 -9.66
CA SER A 23 3.48 12.40 -10.26
C SER A 23 3.27 13.54 -9.25
N GLY A 24 3.49 13.27 -7.96
CA GLY A 24 3.30 14.21 -6.87
C GLY A 24 2.24 13.75 -5.85
N PRO A 25 2.00 14.54 -4.79
CA PRO A 25 1.08 14.18 -3.73
C PRO A 25 -0.38 14.17 -4.21
N SER A 26 -1.16 13.19 -3.77
CA SER A 26 -2.60 13.20 -3.97
C SER A 26 -3.29 14.10 -2.96
N ALA A 27 -4.48 14.61 -3.31
CA ALA A 27 -5.28 15.46 -2.42
C ALA A 27 -5.64 14.80 -1.08
N MET A 28 -5.65 13.46 -1.02
CA MET A 28 -6.03 12.67 0.14
C MET A 28 -4.87 11.85 0.73
N GLY A 29 -3.62 12.11 0.30
CA GLY A 29 -2.41 11.43 0.77
C GLY A 29 -2.20 9.99 0.29
N GLY A 30 -3.23 9.35 -0.27
CA GLY A 30 -3.17 7.97 -0.78
C GLY A 30 -2.72 7.84 -2.23
N GLY A 31 -2.23 6.67 -2.60
CA GLY A 31 -1.80 6.37 -3.97
C GLY A 31 -0.84 5.20 -4.06
N VAL A 32 -0.30 5.00 -5.26
CA VAL A 32 0.67 3.96 -5.61
C VAL A 32 1.95 4.63 -6.12
N PHE A 33 3.10 4.25 -5.58
CA PHE A 33 4.40 4.50 -6.20
C PHE A 33 4.95 3.16 -6.68
N HIS A 34 5.49 3.15 -7.90
CA HIS A 34 6.14 1.98 -8.46
C HIS A 34 7.41 2.40 -9.20
N GLU A 35 8.49 1.71 -8.90
CA GLU A 35 9.78 1.89 -9.54
C GLU A 35 10.34 0.53 -9.97
N VAL A 36 10.97 0.49 -11.15
CA VAL A 36 11.71 -0.68 -11.63
C VAL A 36 13.18 -0.48 -11.30
N LEU A 37 13.73 -1.26 -10.37
CA LEU A 37 15.16 -1.19 -10.04
C LEU A 37 15.99 -1.90 -11.11
N ARG A 38 15.51 -3.09 -11.50
CA ARG A 38 16.06 -3.95 -12.54
C ARG A 38 14.93 -4.77 -13.16
N PRO A 39 15.11 -5.35 -14.35
CA PRO A 39 14.14 -6.30 -14.90
C PRO A 39 13.81 -7.41 -13.89
N GLY A 40 12.54 -7.50 -13.48
CA GLY A 40 12.06 -8.47 -12.49
C GLY A 40 12.26 -8.09 -11.01
N LEU A 41 12.81 -6.91 -10.70
CA LEU A 41 12.89 -6.37 -9.34
C LEU A 41 12.20 -4.99 -9.27
N HIS A 42 11.09 -4.94 -8.54
CA HIS A 42 10.23 -3.76 -8.44
C HIS A 42 10.14 -3.27 -7.02
N TYR A 43 10.25 -1.96 -6.82
CA TYR A 43 9.90 -1.30 -5.56
C TYR A 43 8.49 -0.73 -5.65
N ILE A 44 7.66 -1.03 -4.65
CA ILE A 44 6.25 -0.67 -4.64
C ILE A 44 5.92 -0.05 -3.28
N VAL A 45 5.24 1.09 -3.30
CA VAL A 45 4.66 1.75 -2.11
C VAL A 45 3.18 1.96 -2.36
N ILE A 46 2.36 1.54 -1.41
CA ILE A 46 0.93 1.81 -1.37
C ILE A 46 0.64 2.67 -0.16
N LYS A 47 -0.08 3.77 -0.37
CA LYS A 47 -0.63 4.63 0.69
C LYS A 47 -2.15 4.60 0.64
N SER A 48 -2.80 4.40 1.78
CA SER A 48 -4.24 4.64 1.90
C SER A 48 -4.54 6.13 1.79
N ASN A 49 -5.79 6.48 1.47
CA ASN A 49 -6.23 7.83 1.78
C ASN A 49 -6.21 8.07 3.30
N VAL A 50 -6.13 9.33 3.70
CA VAL A 50 -6.25 9.76 5.09
C VAL A 50 -7.61 9.31 5.65
N ALA A 51 -7.59 8.62 6.78
CA ALA A 51 -8.79 8.13 7.48
C ALA A 51 -8.61 8.19 9.00
N PRO A 52 -9.70 8.20 9.79
CA PRO A 52 -9.61 8.16 11.25
C PRO A 52 -9.38 6.76 11.83
N TRP A 53 -9.09 5.78 10.97
CA TRP A 53 -8.76 4.39 11.32
C TRP A 53 -7.67 3.85 10.38
N THR A 54 -7.09 2.71 10.73
CA THR A 54 -6.07 2.05 9.92
C THR A 54 -6.71 1.23 8.79
N ASN A 55 -6.03 1.15 7.64
CA ASN A 55 -6.46 0.43 6.44
C ASN A 55 -5.38 -0.57 5.99
N GLN A 56 -4.69 -1.22 6.94
CA GLN A 56 -3.52 -2.08 6.68
C GLN A 56 -3.82 -3.22 5.70
N ASP A 57 -4.95 -3.91 5.88
CA ASP A 57 -5.33 -5.02 4.99
C ASP A 57 -5.57 -4.56 3.55
N ALA A 58 -6.07 -3.33 3.39
CA ALA A 58 -6.36 -2.76 2.09
C ALA A 58 -5.09 -2.41 1.33
N VAL A 59 -4.14 -1.74 2.01
CA VAL A 59 -2.86 -1.39 1.39
C VAL A 59 -2.02 -2.63 1.11
N ALA A 60 -2.10 -3.66 1.96
CA ALA A 60 -1.47 -4.97 1.71
C ALA A 60 -2.11 -5.68 0.50
N GLY A 61 -3.44 -5.68 0.41
CA GLY A 61 -4.18 -6.26 -0.72
C GLY A 61 -3.79 -5.60 -2.05
N GLN A 62 -3.85 -4.27 -2.10
CA GLN A 62 -3.47 -3.52 -3.30
C GLN A 62 -1.97 -3.69 -3.63
N TRP A 63 -1.09 -3.80 -2.63
CA TRP A 63 0.32 -4.08 -2.88
C TRP A 63 0.51 -5.41 -3.62
N ARG A 64 -0.19 -6.47 -3.18
CA ARG A 64 -0.17 -7.77 -3.86
C ARG A 64 -0.75 -7.70 -5.27
N GLU A 65 -1.84 -6.95 -5.47
CA GLU A 65 -2.41 -6.72 -6.81
C GLU A 65 -1.42 -6.03 -7.75
N VAL A 66 -0.69 -5.01 -7.25
CA VAL A 66 0.35 -4.33 -8.03
C VAL A 66 1.51 -5.28 -8.30
N ALA A 67 1.99 -6.03 -7.31
CA ALA A 67 3.08 -7.00 -7.46
C ALA A 67 2.73 -8.08 -8.51
N ALA A 68 1.53 -8.66 -8.42
CA ALA A 68 1.04 -9.63 -9.39
C ALA A 68 0.93 -9.03 -10.81
N ARG A 69 0.45 -7.78 -10.92
CA ARG A 69 0.33 -7.09 -12.21
C ARG A 69 1.68 -6.81 -12.86
N VAL A 70 2.69 -6.38 -12.08
CA VAL A 70 4.01 -6.02 -12.63
C VAL A 70 4.86 -7.25 -12.94
N CYS A 71 4.75 -8.32 -12.14
CA CYS A 71 5.52 -9.54 -12.38
C CYS A 71 4.92 -10.42 -13.46
N GLN A 72 3.58 -10.48 -13.61
CA GLN A 72 2.85 -11.40 -14.50
C GLN A 72 3.14 -12.91 -14.26
N THR A 73 4.05 -13.22 -13.34
CA THR A 73 4.43 -14.53 -12.82
C THR A 73 4.28 -14.52 -11.29
N ALA A 74 4.58 -15.65 -10.64
CA ALA A 74 4.75 -15.66 -9.20
C ALA A 74 5.92 -14.75 -8.79
N TYR A 75 5.87 -14.24 -7.56
CA TYR A 75 6.87 -13.31 -7.04
C TYR A 75 7.19 -13.62 -5.58
N ARG A 76 8.37 -13.19 -5.15
CA ARG A 76 8.82 -13.23 -3.75
C ARG A 76 8.85 -11.82 -3.18
N GLU A 77 8.30 -11.67 -1.98
CA GLU A 77 8.31 -10.43 -1.23
C GLU A 77 9.68 -10.22 -0.57
N ARG A 78 10.23 -9.01 -0.63
CA ARG A 78 11.50 -8.63 0.02
C ARG A 78 11.36 -7.30 0.75
N ARG A 79 11.91 -7.23 1.97
CA ARG A 79 11.93 -6.04 2.84
C ARG A 79 10.57 -5.32 2.88
N VAL A 80 9.49 -6.09 3.05
CA VAL A 80 8.14 -5.54 3.15
C VAL A 80 7.92 -4.94 4.53
N GLU A 81 7.46 -3.71 4.56
CA GLU A 81 7.17 -2.93 5.75
C GLU A 81 5.74 -2.41 5.68
N ALA A 82 5.03 -2.58 6.80
CA ALA A 82 3.69 -2.07 7.02
C ALA A 82 3.74 -1.07 8.17
N LEU A 83 3.32 0.18 7.94
CA LEU A 83 3.29 1.21 8.97
C LEU A 83 2.07 2.12 8.86
N VAL A 84 1.78 2.86 9.93
CA VAL A 84 0.72 3.86 9.97
C VAL A 84 1.36 5.20 10.32
N VAL A 85 1.08 6.23 9.52
CA VAL A 85 1.60 7.58 9.69
C VAL A 85 0.44 8.52 10.02
N GLU A 86 0.59 9.35 11.04
CA GLU A 86 -0.31 10.49 11.26
C GLU A 86 0.18 11.67 10.40
N GLU A 87 -0.55 11.98 9.33
CA GLU A 87 -0.13 12.99 8.34
C GLU A 87 -0.76 14.37 8.62
N LEU A 88 -1.91 14.42 9.28
CA LEU A 88 -2.61 15.67 9.58
C LEU A 88 -2.77 15.87 11.09
N ARG A 89 -2.78 17.14 11.49
CA ARG A 89 -3.20 17.50 12.85
C ARG A 89 -4.64 17.01 13.06
N PRO A 90 -4.91 16.29 14.16
CA PRO A 90 -6.24 15.79 14.46
C PRO A 90 -7.26 16.93 14.46
N MET A 91 -8.39 16.73 13.77
CA MET A 91 -9.49 17.68 13.86
C MET A 91 -10.22 17.48 15.19
N ASN A 92 -10.42 18.57 15.91
CA ASN A 92 -11.23 18.57 17.11
C ASN A 92 -12.69 18.75 16.69
N VAL A 93 -13.47 17.65 16.72
CA VAL A 93 -14.89 17.70 16.42
C VAL A 93 -15.67 17.52 17.72
N PHE A 94 -16.34 18.60 18.14
CA PHE A 94 -17.11 18.75 19.38
C PHE A 94 -16.33 18.49 20.68
N PHE A 95 -15.77 17.29 20.93
CA PHE A 95 -14.84 16.98 22.03
C PHE A 95 -13.92 15.77 21.73
N ILE A 96 -13.96 15.22 20.52
CA ILE A 96 -13.24 14.01 20.14
C ILE A 96 -12.07 14.39 19.22
N ARG A 97 -10.86 14.01 19.63
CA ARG A 97 -9.64 14.11 18.82
C ARG A 97 -9.54 12.85 17.96
N LEU A 98 -9.95 12.92 16.70
CA LEU A 98 -9.77 11.80 15.76
C LEU A 98 -8.42 11.92 15.07
N PRO A 99 -7.53 10.91 15.19
CA PRO A 99 -6.26 10.92 14.47
C PRO A 99 -6.53 10.85 12.97
N TYR A 100 -5.65 11.42 12.14
CA TYR A 100 -5.73 11.29 10.69
C TYR A 100 -4.56 10.46 10.21
N LEU A 101 -4.87 9.21 9.91
CA LEU A 101 -3.91 8.16 9.67
C LEU A 101 -3.84 7.82 8.18
N VAL A 102 -2.63 7.60 7.69
CA VAL A 102 -2.32 6.98 6.40
C VAL A 102 -1.65 5.65 6.69
N SER A 103 -2.26 4.56 6.22
CA SER A 103 -1.61 3.25 6.23
C SER A 103 -0.69 3.15 5.02
N VAL A 104 0.51 2.64 5.22
CA VAL A 104 1.52 2.47 4.20
C VAL A 104 1.95 1.01 4.16
N HIS A 105 2.02 0.45 2.96
CA HIS A 105 2.61 -0.85 2.70
C HIS A 105 3.65 -0.69 1.60
N LYS A 106 4.91 -0.98 1.91
CA LYS A 106 6.03 -0.77 0.98
C LYS A 106 7.00 -1.93 1.01
N GLY A 107 7.69 -2.17 -0.09
CA GLY A 107 8.70 -3.22 -0.17
C GLY A 107 9.02 -3.55 -1.61
N TYR A 108 9.66 -4.69 -1.82
CA TYR A 108 10.11 -5.13 -3.14
C TYR A 108 9.40 -6.42 -3.56
N ALA A 109 9.06 -6.49 -4.84
CA ALA A 109 8.61 -7.70 -5.50
C ALA A 109 9.72 -8.19 -6.43
N LEU A 110 10.20 -9.41 -6.18
CA LEU A 110 11.14 -10.12 -7.04
C LEU A 110 10.37 -11.16 -7.84
N CYS A 111 10.23 -10.94 -9.14
CA CYS A 111 9.50 -11.83 -10.03
C CYS A 111 10.27 -13.13 -10.27
N ASP A 112 9.55 -14.25 -10.35
CA ASP A 112 10.16 -15.53 -10.71
C ASP A 112 10.76 -15.46 -12.11
N GLY A 113 11.97 -16.02 -12.26
CA GLY A 113 12.70 -15.98 -13.53
C GLY A 113 13.51 -14.71 -13.77
N ALA A 114 13.59 -13.77 -12.81
CA ALA A 114 14.40 -12.55 -12.93
C ALA A 114 15.92 -12.82 -13.10
N GLY A 115 16.39 -14.01 -12.74
CA GLY A 115 17.80 -14.40 -12.88
C GLY A 115 18.76 -13.67 -11.93
N LEU A 116 18.23 -13.02 -10.87
CA LEU A 116 19.02 -12.33 -9.85
C LEU A 116 19.27 -13.24 -8.66
N SER A 117 20.51 -13.25 -8.16
CA SER A 117 20.84 -13.88 -6.89
C SER A 117 20.29 -13.07 -5.71
N ASP A 118 20.18 -13.70 -4.53
CA ASP A 118 19.75 -12.99 -3.33
C ASP A 118 20.72 -11.87 -2.93
N GLU A 119 22.02 -12.06 -3.18
CA GLU A 119 23.08 -11.07 -2.91
C GLU A 119 22.98 -9.87 -3.85
N GLU A 120 22.70 -10.11 -5.14
CA GLU A 120 22.46 -9.03 -6.11
C GLU A 120 21.21 -8.22 -5.74
N VAL A 121 20.15 -8.90 -5.30
CA VAL A 121 18.91 -8.26 -4.86
C VAL A 121 19.18 -7.38 -3.63
N ASP A 122 19.87 -7.89 -2.62
CA ASP A 122 20.18 -7.10 -1.42
C ASP A 122 21.10 -5.92 -1.75
N ALA A 123 22.11 -6.10 -2.62
CA ALA A 123 22.98 -5.01 -3.06
C ALA A 123 22.21 -3.90 -3.81
N LEU A 124 21.22 -4.25 -4.63
CA LEU A 124 20.36 -3.28 -5.32
C LEU A 124 19.42 -2.55 -4.36
N ILE A 125 18.93 -3.25 -3.32
CA ILE A 125 18.05 -2.66 -2.31
C ILE A 125 18.81 -1.67 -1.42
N ASP A 126 20.01 -2.04 -1.00
CA ASP A 126 20.84 -1.28 -0.06
C ASP A 126 21.63 -0.15 -0.74
N ALA A 127 21.62 -0.09 -2.07
CA ALA A 127 22.25 0.99 -2.83
C ALA A 127 21.61 2.35 -2.46
N PRO A 128 22.42 3.39 -2.17
CA PRO A 128 21.91 4.72 -1.86
C PRO A 128 21.13 5.28 -3.06
N ARG A 129 19.96 5.86 -2.77
CA ARG A 129 19.06 6.47 -3.77
C ARG A 129 18.90 7.96 -3.51
#